data_AF-A0A6N8B4Z0-F1
#
_entry.id   AF-A0A6N8B4Z0-F1
#
_cell.length_a   1.000
_cell.length_b   1.000
_cell.length_c   1.000
_cell.angle_alpha   90.00
_cell.angle_beta   90.00
_cell.angle_gamma   90.00
#
_symmetry.space_group_name_H-M   'P 1'
#
loop_
_entity.id
_entity.type
_entity.pdbx_description
1 polymer ?
#
loop_
_entity_poly.entity_id
_entity_poly.type
_entity_poly.pdbx_seq_one_letter_code
_entity_poly.pdbx_strand_id
1 'polypeptide(L)'
;MTYDWGFKTMREHFLEVDKRHFSAVIRQTKDMLERGQYPDSFNMPLFLQYDLTYRCNLKCLHCFNQSGEKLEPEMTVEEWLRLSREVIAKGGIFNLVLSGGEALLLGDDLFKIIDLFALDNTPITLITNGYLVDERWATKLAAYDSLQIRLSIDGSESTLHDGLRGVPGSFDRAVKAARHFSRVGIPFHISSCVTPASLEKMDKLVELATELKAEFLALDLVLSSGRATDNPQILLNPEQVNVMLKNIYEIRQKYKLPVMYSTGYSMAQYHLAGFPNRVVVVKASGDVRLSCMAPFIIGNVREETLEEIWLKKGVTAWQHPDVVRYLENTDLVTAKNNYLINYNGKEFKI
;
A
#
# COMPACT_ATOMS: atom_id res chain seq x y z
N MET A 1 -16.10 6.63 -30.86
CA MET A 1 -15.02 7.51 -31.32
C MET A 1 -13.71 6.91 -30.84
N THR A 2 -12.98 6.25 -31.73
CA THR A 2 -11.61 5.80 -31.47
C THR A 2 -10.71 7.02 -31.58
N TYR A 3 -10.32 7.59 -30.45
CA TYR A 3 -9.32 8.64 -30.45
C TYR A 3 -7.94 8.00 -30.71
N ASP A 4 -7.30 8.38 -31.81
CA ASP A 4 -5.92 8.05 -32.10
C ASP A 4 -5.00 8.97 -31.26
N TRP A 5 -4.84 8.61 -29.99
CA TRP A 5 -3.91 9.31 -29.10
C TRP A 5 -2.51 8.70 -29.28
N GLY A 6 -1.59 9.43 -29.93
CA GLY A 6 -0.18 9.05 -29.94
C GLY A 6 0.41 8.89 -28.52
N PHE A 7 1.45 8.07 -28.35
CA PHE A 7 2.00 7.72 -27.03
C PHE A 7 2.32 8.91 -26.10
N LYS A 8 2.78 10.04 -26.68
CA LYS A 8 3.10 11.26 -25.92
C LYS A 8 1.85 11.95 -25.34
N THR A 9 0.73 11.91 -26.06
CA THR A 9 -0.51 12.59 -25.65
C THR A 9 -1.26 11.83 -24.56
N MET A 10 -1.14 10.49 -24.49
CA MET A 10 -1.71 9.68 -23.41
C MET A 10 -1.04 9.96 -22.06
N ARG A 11 0.30 10.04 -22.04
CA ARG A 11 1.07 10.41 -20.84
C ARG A 11 0.63 11.76 -20.29
N GLU A 12 0.59 12.76 -21.17
CA GLU A 12 0.16 14.11 -20.83
C GLU A 12 -1.29 14.12 -20.35
N HIS A 13 -2.17 13.34 -20.98
CA HIS A 13 -3.56 13.20 -20.58
C HIS A 13 -3.71 12.65 -19.16
N PHE A 14 -3.07 11.53 -18.83
CA PHE A 14 -3.17 10.94 -17.50
C PHE A 14 -2.56 11.82 -16.41
N LEU A 15 -1.40 12.42 -16.69
CA LEU A 15 -0.79 13.37 -15.79
C LEU A 15 -1.68 14.60 -15.57
N GLU A 16 -2.37 15.07 -16.62
CA GLU A 16 -3.32 16.17 -16.56
C GLU A 16 -4.60 15.79 -15.80
N VAL A 17 -5.09 14.56 -15.94
CA VAL A 17 -6.21 14.03 -15.14
C VAL A 17 -5.84 14.01 -13.67
N ASP A 18 -4.68 13.47 -13.31
CA ASP A 18 -4.19 13.45 -11.92
C ASP A 18 -4.01 14.90 -11.41
N LYS A 19 -3.37 15.78 -12.18
CA LYS A 19 -3.22 17.22 -11.84
C LYS A 19 -4.55 17.89 -11.54
N ARG A 20 -5.56 17.68 -12.39
CA ARG A 20 -6.90 18.25 -12.20
C ARG A 20 -7.57 17.70 -10.95
N HIS A 21 -7.48 16.39 -10.73
CA HIS A 21 -8.02 15.74 -9.55
C HIS A 21 -7.41 16.32 -8.26
N PHE A 22 -6.07 16.35 -8.17
CA PHE A 22 -5.39 16.90 -7.00
C PHE A 22 -5.61 18.40 -6.84
N SER A 23 -5.62 19.18 -7.92
CA SER A 23 -5.92 20.62 -7.84
C SER A 23 -7.32 20.89 -7.30
N ALA A 24 -8.30 20.05 -7.65
CA ALA A 24 -9.66 20.14 -7.14
C ALA A 24 -9.73 19.78 -5.65
N VAL A 25 -9.10 18.67 -5.24
CA VAL A 25 -8.99 18.27 -3.83
C VAL A 25 -8.30 19.37 -3.02
N ILE A 26 -7.24 19.98 -3.58
CA ILE A 26 -6.49 21.03 -2.91
C ILE A 26 -7.36 22.24 -2.64
N ARG A 27 -8.05 22.71 -3.69
CA ARG A 27 -8.94 23.86 -3.61
C ARG A 27 -10.06 23.60 -2.60
N GLN A 28 -10.74 22.45 -2.72
CA GLN A 28 -11.82 22.08 -1.81
C GLN A 28 -11.35 22.07 -0.35
N THR A 29 -10.19 21.49 -0.07
CA THR A 29 -9.70 21.40 1.30
C THR A 29 -9.28 22.78 1.84
N LYS A 30 -8.67 23.65 1.02
CA LYS A 30 -8.39 25.04 1.40
C LYS A 30 -9.68 25.81 1.69
N ASP A 31 -10.70 25.68 0.83
CA ASP A 31 -12.00 26.31 1.05
C ASP A 31 -12.64 25.83 2.36
N MET A 32 -12.50 24.53 2.71
CA MET A 32 -13.00 23.98 3.97
C MET A 32 -12.19 24.47 5.18
N LEU A 33 -10.87 24.60 5.07
CA LEU A 33 -10.00 25.18 6.12
C LEU A 33 -10.39 26.64 6.40
N GLU A 34 -10.52 27.46 5.35
CA GLU A 34 -10.91 28.88 5.47
C GLU A 34 -12.30 29.06 6.09
N ARG A 35 -13.20 28.09 5.90
CA ARG A 35 -14.54 28.07 6.49
C ARG A 35 -14.60 27.42 7.89
N GLY A 36 -13.47 26.95 8.42
CA GLY A 36 -13.42 26.22 9.70
C GLY A 36 -14.15 24.87 9.69
N GLN A 37 -14.38 24.29 8.51
CA GLN A 37 -15.03 22.98 8.32
C GLN A 37 -14.04 21.82 8.29
N TYR A 38 -12.74 22.11 8.26
CA TYR A 38 -11.66 21.13 8.28
C TYR A 38 -10.58 21.64 9.24
N PRO A 39 -9.97 20.77 10.07
CA PRO A 39 -8.97 21.21 11.02
C PRO A 39 -7.60 21.39 10.35
N ASP A 40 -6.79 22.31 10.88
CA ASP A 40 -5.41 22.53 10.42
C ASP A 40 -4.48 21.34 10.73
N SER A 41 -4.83 20.55 11.75
CA SER A 41 -4.11 19.33 12.15
C SER A 41 -5.04 18.35 12.86
N PHE A 42 -4.64 17.07 12.90
CA PHE A 42 -5.31 16.05 13.69
C PHE A 42 -4.47 15.72 14.92
N ASN A 43 -5.10 15.31 16.02
CA ASN A 43 -4.38 14.91 17.24
C ASN A 43 -3.80 13.48 17.15
N MET A 44 -4.27 12.70 16.18
CA MET A 44 -3.80 11.35 15.85
C MET A 44 -3.81 11.17 14.33
N PRO A 45 -3.01 10.24 13.77
CA PRO A 45 -3.13 9.86 12.36
C PRO A 45 -4.52 9.28 12.09
N LEU A 46 -5.12 9.61 10.94
CA LEU A 46 -6.40 9.01 10.52
C LEU A 46 -6.20 7.59 9.97
N PHE A 47 -5.08 7.34 9.30
CA PHE A 47 -4.72 6.05 8.72
C PHE A 47 -3.45 5.55 9.38
N LEU A 48 -3.51 4.34 9.92
CA LEU A 48 -2.37 3.70 10.56
C LEU A 48 -2.07 2.40 9.85
N GLN A 49 -0.81 2.18 9.51
CA GLN A 49 -0.37 0.88 9.01
C GLN A 49 0.55 0.22 10.03
N TYR A 50 0.26 -1.02 10.39
CA TYR A 50 1.17 -1.89 11.13
C TYR A 50 1.87 -2.82 10.16
N ASP A 51 3.19 -2.71 10.10
CA ASP A 51 4.08 -3.71 9.49
C ASP A 51 4.53 -4.64 10.62
N LEU A 52 3.74 -5.68 10.85
CA LEU A 52 3.73 -6.43 12.11
C LEU A 52 4.98 -7.30 12.33
N THR A 53 5.65 -7.71 11.26
CA THR A 53 6.81 -8.60 11.28
C THR A 53 7.61 -8.43 10.00
N TYR A 54 8.93 -8.54 10.06
CA TYR A 54 9.79 -8.63 8.88
C TYR A 54 9.85 -10.03 8.29
N ARG A 55 9.32 -11.05 8.99
CA ARG A 55 9.25 -12.42 8.49
C ARG A 55 8.27 -12.52 7.33
N CYS A 56 8.65 -13.25 6.29
CA CYS A 56 7.79 -13.55 5.14
C CYS A 56 8.11 -14.96 4.63
N ASN A 57 7.08 -15.67 4.19
CA ASN A 57 7.18 -16.99 3.58
C ASN A 57 7.47 -16.92 2.06
N LEU A 58 7.55 -15.72 1.48
CA LEU A 58 7.92 -15.48 0.08
C LEU A 58 9.22 -14.66 -0.03
N LYS A 59 9.78 -14.57 -1.25
CA LYS A 59 11.06 -13.90 -1.54
C LYS A 59 10.94 -12.96 -2.75
N CYS A 60 9.90 -12.12 -2.75
CA CYS A 60 9.51 -11.33 -3.91
C CYS A 60 10.63 -10.39 -4.40
N LEU A 61 10.85 -10.33 -5.71
CA LEU A 61 11.86 -9.46 -6.33
C LEU A 61 11.54 -7.97 -6.17
N HIS A 62 10.25 -7.61 -6.03
CA HIS A 62 9.77 -6.24 -5.88
C HIS A 62 9.57 -5.80 -4.42
N CYS A 63 9.97 -6.61 -3.43
CA CYS A 63 9.64 -6.31 -2.04
C CYS A 63 10.37 -5.06 -1.55
N PHE A 64 9.62 -3.98 -1.37
CA PHE A 64 10.17 -2.72 -0.86
C PHE A 64 10.74 -2.88 0.55
N ASN A 65 10.12 -3.70 1.41
CA ASN A 65 10.55 -3.89 2.80
C ASN A 65 11.72 -4.87 3.00
N GLN A 66 12.13 -5.58 1.94
CA GLN A 66 13.13 -6.67 2.01
C GLN A 66 12.78 -7.74 3.05
N SER A 67 11.49 -8.04 3.21
CA SER A 67 11.01 -9.03 4.17
C SER A 67 11.53 -10.44 3.86
N GLY A 68 11.64 -11.25 4.90
CA GLY A 68 12.14 -12.63 4.85
C GLY A 68 13.67 -12.78 5.06
N GLU A 69 14.42 -11.67 5.04
CA GLU A 69 15.89 -11.67 5.19
C GLU A 69 16.38 -10.99 6.47
N LYS A 70 15.59 -10.07 7.04
CA LYS A 70 15.99 -9.28 8.20
C LYS A 70 15.89 -10.09 9.49
N LEU A 71 16.95 -10.00 10.30
CA LEU A 71 17.04 -10.50 11.67
C LEU A 71 17.12 -9.31 12.64
N GLU A 72 16.26 -8.31 12.45
CA GLU A 72 16.15 -7.19 13.37
C GLU A 72 15.23 -7.55 14.55
N PRO A 73 15.47 -7.01 15.75
CA PRO A 73 14.53 -7.16 16.85
C PRO A 73 13.14 -6.61 16.48
N GLU A 74 12.12 -7.46 16.61
CA GLU A 74 10.72 -7.09 16.38
C GLU A 74 10.01 -6.79 17.70
N MET A 75 8.95 -6.00 17.64
CA MET A 75 8.00 -5.81 18.72
C MET A 75 7.30 -7.13 19.03
N THR A 76 7.09 -7.42 20.32
CA THR A 76 6.28 -8.56 20.72
C THR A 76 4.79 -8.28 20.47
N VAL A 77 3.99 -9.34 20.47
CA VAL A 77 2.52 -9.21 20.36
C VAL A 77 1.97 -8.34 21.50
N GLU A 78 2.51 -8.45 22.71
CA GLU A 78 2.11 -7.62 23.85
C GLU A 78 2.38 -6.14 23.61
N GLU A 79 3.50 -5.79 22.95
CA GLU A 79 3.81 -4.42 22.57
C GLU A 79 2.84 -3.90 21.50
N TRP A 80 2.48 -4.73 20.51
CA TRP A 80 1.43 -4.38 19.53
C TRP A 80 0.05 -4.19 20.18
N LEU A 81 -0.32 -5.07 21.11
CA LEU A 81 -1.58 -4.94 21.85
C LEU A 81 -1.59 -3.70 22.75
N ARG A 82 -0.45 -3.35 23.37
CA ARG A 82 -0.29 -2.10 24.12
C ARG A 82 -0.53 -0.89 23.22
N LEU A 83 0.16 -0.82 22.08
CA LEU A 83 0.00 0.26 21.11
C LEU A 83 -1.44 0.34 20.58
N SER A 84 -2.06 -0.79 20.29
CA SER A 84 -3.45 -0.84 19.80
C SER A 84 -4.42 -0.25 20.83
N ARG A 85 -4.27 -0.61 22.12
CA ARG A 85 -5.07 -0.02 23.20
C ARG A 85 -4.85 1.48 23.36
N GLU A 86 -3.61 1.94 23.19
CA GLU A 86 -3.27 3.36 23.22
C GLU A 86 -4.02 4.12 22.11
N VAL A 87 -4.00 3.60 20.88
CA VAL A 87 -4.70 4.19 19.73
C VAL A 87 -6.22 4.25 19.98
N ILE A 88 -6.83 3.15 20.43
CA ILE A 88 -8.26 3.09 20.71
C ILE A 88 -8.65 4.07 21.83
N ALA A 89 -7.83 4.17 22.88
CA ALA A 89 -8.06 5.11 23.98
C ALA A 89 -8.06 6.59 23.54
N LYS A 90 -7.50 6.90 22.36
CA LYS A 90 -7.50 8.23 21.74
C LYS A 90 -8.65 8.46 20.75
N GLY A 91 -9.64 7.57 20.72
CA GLY A 91 -10.82 7.68 19.87
C GLY A 91 -10.73 6.87 18.58
N GLY A 92 -9.76 5.96 18.48
CA GLY A 92 -9.59 5.07 17.33
C GLY A 92 -8.98 5.76 16.11
N ILE A 93 -9.07 5.10 14.96
CA ILE A 93 -8.54 5.56 13.67
C ILE A 93 -9.55 5.27 12.56
N PHE A 94 -9.46 5.99 11.45
CA PHE A 94 -10.39 5.83 10.33
C PHE A 94 -10.16 4.53 9.55
N ASN A 95 -8.92 4.04 9.51
CA ASN A 95 -8.63 2.72 8.97
C ASN A 95 -7.26 2.23 9.46
N LEU A 96 -7.24 0.99 9.93
CA LEU A 96 -6.02 0.24 10.22
C LEU A 96 -5.64 -0.62 9.01
N VAL A 97 -4.39 -0.54 8.58
CA VAL A 97 -3.81 -1.50 7.62
C VAL A 97 -2.92 -2.46 8.37
N LEU A 98 -3.28 -3.74 8.38
CA LEU A 98 -2.44 -4.81 8.91
C LEU A 98 -1.65 -5.40 7.74
N SER A 99 -0.33 -5.35 7.85
CA SER A 99 0.60 -5.77 6.80
C SER A 99 1.86 -6.36 7.42
N GLY A 100 2.84 -6.61 6.56
CA GLY A 100 4.24 -6.64 6.91
C GLY A 100 5.04 -7.42 5.90
N GLY A 101 6.03 -8.21 6.34
CA GLY A 101 6.45 -9.36 5.55
C GLY A 101 5.25 -10.23 5.19
N GLU A 102 4.73 -11.00 6.14
CA GLU A 102 3.42 -11.63 6.03
C GLU A 102 2.73 -11.66 7.39
N ALA A 103 1.66 -10.88 7.55
CA ALA A 103 0.93 -10.74 8.81
C ALA A 103 0.35 -12.07 9.32
N LEU A 104 -0.04 -12.98 8.42
CA LEU A 104 -0.59 -14.28 8.80
C LEU A 104 0.43 -15.18 9.55
N LEU A 105 1.73 -14.85 9.51
CA LEU A 105 2.76 -15.55 10.29
C LEU A 105 2.67 -15.29 11.81
N LEU A 106 1.89 -14.29 12.25
CA LEU A 106 1.58 -14.11 13.66
C LEU A 106 0.58 -15.18 14.17
N GLY A 107 -0.08 -15.92 13.29
CA GLY A 107 -1.03 -16.96 13.69
C GLY A 107 -2.20 -16.39 14.49
N ASP A 108 -2.56 -17.04 15.59
CA ASP A 108 -3.71 -16.63 16.40
C ASP A 108 -3.52 -15.26 17.10
N ASP A 109 -2.28 -14.79 17.23
CA ASP A 109 -1.97 -13.47 17.81
C ASP A 109 -2.42 -12.30 16.93
N LEU A 110 -2.50 -12.50 15.61
CA LEU A 110 -3.05 -11.49 14.69
C LEU A 110 -4.49 -11.14 15.08
N PHE A 111 -5.29 -12.14 15.46
CA PHE A 111 -6.68 -11.92 15.82
C PHE A 111 -6.82 -11.15 17.12
N LYS A 112 -5.89 -11.29 18.08
CA LYS A 112 -5.89 -10.48 19.30
C LYS A 112 -5.80 -8.98 18.99
N ILE A 113 -5.07 -8.61 17.93
CA ILE A 113 -4.97 -7.23 17.46
C ILE A 113 -6.27 -6.82 16.76
N ILE A 114 -6.77 -7.64 15.84
CA ILE A 114 -8.04 -7.39 15.12
C ILE A 114 -9.19 -7.21 16.11
N ASP A 115 -9.29 -8.07 17.13
CA ASP A 115 -10.32 -8.03 18.16
C ASP A 115 -10.39 -6.67 18.85
N LEU A 116 -9.24 -6.03 19.13
CA LEU A 116 -9.22 -4.72 19.78
C LEU A 116 -9.87 -3.63 18.91
N PHE A 117 -9.53 -3.59 17.62
CA PHE A 117 -10.06 -2.61 16.67
C PHE A 117 -11.47 -2.97 16.18
N ALA A 118 -11.91 -4.21 16.32
CA ALA A 118 -13.29 -4.58 16.08
C ALA A 118 -14.23 -3.99 17.17
N LEU A 119 -13.75 -3.80 18.41
CA LEU A 119 -14.57 -3.26 19.51
C LEU A 119 -15.03 -1.81 19.28
N ASP A 120 -14.25 -0.99 18.57
CA ASP A 120 -14.60 0.39 18.23
C ASP A 120 -15.09 0.55 16.78
N ASN A 121 -15.29 -0.57 16.07
CA ASN A 121 -15.65 -0.64 14.65
C ASN A 121 -14.65 0.06 13.71
N THR A 122 -13.38 0.17 14.10
CA THR A 122 -12.32 0.62 13.19
C THR A 122 -12.30 -0.28 11.95
N PRO A 123 -12.38 0.28 10.73
CA PRO A 123 -12.16 -0.47 9.50
C PRO A 123 -10.75 -1.04 9.42
N ILE A 124 -10.63 -2.31 9.05
CA ILE A 124 -9.35 -3.02 8.96
C ILE A 124 -9.13 -3.48 7.53
N THR A 125 -7.98 -3.14 6.96
CA THR A 125 -7.49 -3.71 5.72
C THR A 125 -6.35 -4.66 6.03
N LEU A 126 -6.55 -5.97 5.83
CA LEU A 126 -5.48 -6.96 5.95
C LEU A 126 -4.83 -7.20 4.58
N ILE A 127 -3.55 -6.87 4.46
CA ILE A 127 -2.73 -7.17 3.28
C ILE A 127 -2.07 -8.55 3.49
N THR A 128 -2.28 -9.46 2.55
CA THR A 128 -1.68 -10.80 2.59
C THR A 128 -1.28 -11.30 1.21
N ASN A 129 -0.23 -12.13 1.15
CA ASN A 129 0.14 -12.91 -0.02
C ASN A 129 -0.77 -14.13 -0.27
N GLY A 130 -1.67 -14.45 0.66
CA GLY A 130 -2.65 -15.53 0.52
C GLY A 130 -2.08 -16.94 0.69
N TYR A 131 -0.77 -17.11 0.81
CA TYR A 131 -0.13 -18.42 0.79
C TYR A 131 -0.59 -19.34 1.94
N LEU A 132 -0.83 -18.74 3.11
CA LEU A 132 -1.25 -19.44 4.33
C LEU A 132 -2.76 -19.55 4.48
N VAL A 133 -3.53 -18.91 3.59
CA VAL A 133 -5.00 -18.87 3.70
C VAL A 133 -5.59 -20.21 3.31
N ASP A 134 -6.24 -20.84 4.27
CA ASP A 134 -7.10 -21.99 4.09
C ASP A 134 -8.54 -21.65 4.52
N GLU A 135 -9.40 -22.68 4.59
CA GLU A 135 -10.79 -22.52 5.04
C GLU A 135 -10.90 -22.00 6.48
N ARG A 136 -10.00 -22.39 7.38
CA ARG A 136 -10.01 -21.91 8.77
C ARG A 136 -9.70 -20.42 8.80
N TRP A 137 -8.66 -19.98 8.09
CA TRP A 137 -8.31 -18.56 8.00
C TRP A 137 -9.43 -17.73 7.41
N ALA A 138 -9.96 -18.13 6.25
CA ALA A 138 -11.03 -17.39 5.59
C ALA A 138 -12.28 -17.29 6.48
N THR A 139 -12.70 -18.38 7.12
CA THR A 139 -13.87 -18.40 8.00
C THR A 139 -13.67 -17.49 9.22
N LYS A 140 -12.48 -17.53 9.84
CA LYS A 140 -12.19 -16.70 11.01
C LYS A 140 -12.10 -15.22 10.65
N LEU A 141 -11.53 -14.87 9.50
CA LEU A 141 -11.48 -13.49 9.01
C LEU A 141 -12.87 -12.96 8.62
N ALA A 142 -13.74 -13.81 8.08
CA ALA A 142 -15.11 -13.43 7.71
C ALA A 142 -16.03 -13.14 8.91
N ALA A 143 -15.58 -13.44 10.13
CA ALA A 143 -16.32 -13.11 11.36
C ALA A 143 -16.22 -11.62 11.74
N TYR A 144 -15.40 -10.83 11.04
CA TYR A 144 -15.19 -9.41 11.33
C TYR A 144 -15.81 -8.54 10.23
N ASP A 145 -16.94 -7.88 10.54
CA ASP A 145 -17.70 -7.08 9.57
C ASP A 145 -16.92 -5.89 9.02
N SER A 146 -16.02 -5.30 9.81
CA SER A 146 -15.20 -4.14 9.41
C SER A 146 -13.89 -4.53 8.71
N LEU A 147 -13.68 -5.81 8.39
CA LEU A 147 -12.44 -6.31 7.81
C LEU A 147 -12.58 -6.57 6.30
N GLN A 148 -11.69 -5.96 5.52
CA GLN A 148 -11.51 -6.25 4.10
C GLN A 148 -10.11 -6.82 3.82
N ILE A 149 -10.01 -7.65 2.78
CA ILE A 149 -8.74 -8.24 2.38
C ILE A 149 -8.14 -7.51 1.18
N ARG A 150 -6.84 -7.26 1.21
CA ARG A 150 -6.04 -6.92 0.04
C ARG A 150 -5.12 -8.09 -0.28
N LEU A 151 -5.51 -8.88 -1.27
CA LEU A 151 -4.81 -10.08 -1.69
C LEU A 151 -3.81 -9.75 -2.80
N SER A 152 -2.58 -10.18 -2.59
CA SER A 152 -1.46 -9.99 -3.50
C SER A 152 -1.45 -11.03 -4.64
N ILE A 153 -1.76 -10.63 -5.88
CA ILE A 153 -1.64 -11.47 -7.08
C ILE A 153 -1.01 -10.66 -8.22
N ASP A 154 0.27 -10.91 -8.56
CA ASP A 154 1.00 -10.10 -9.55
C ASP A 154 1.05 -10.65 -10.98
N GLY A 155 0.21 -11.64 -11.28
CA GLY A 155 0.23 -12.31 -12.56
C GLY A 155 -1.05 -13.10 -12.77
N SER A 156 -1.47 -13.20 -14.03
CA SER A 156 -2.64 -14.01 -14.42
C SER A 156 -2.36 -15.50 -14.50
N GLU A 157 -1.10 -15.90 -14.32
CA GLU A 157 -0.63 -17.28 -14.40
C GLU A 157 0.59 -17.49 -13.48
N SER A 158 0.88 -18.76 -13.18
CA SER A 158 1.94 -19.15 -12.24
C SER A 158 3.32 -18.66 -12.66
N THR A 159 3.65 -18.69 -13.95
CA THR A 159 4.98 -18.25 -14.44
C THR A 159 5.25 -16.78 -14.13
N LEU A 160 4.25 -15.90 -14.28
CA LEU A 160 4.36 -14.48 -13.98
C LEU A 160 4.37 -14.23 -12.47
N HIS A 161 3.41 -14.80 -11.76
CA HIS A 161 3.23 -14.55 -10.34
C HIS A 161 4.37 -15.17 -9.51
N ASP A 162 4.66 -16.46 -9.69
CA ASP A 162 5.72 -17.15 -8.95
C ASP A 162 7.10 -16.59 -9.31
N GLY A 163 7.31 -16.23 -10.58
CA GLY A 163 8.55 -15.59 -11.04
C GLY A 163 8.83 -14.27 -10.31
N LEU A 164 7.80 -13.46 -10.07
CA LEU A 164 7.93 -12.20 -9.35
C LEU A 164 7.98 -12.39 -7.81
N ARG A 165 7.23 -13.37 -7.28
CA ARG A 165 7.09 -13.65 -5.84
C ARG A 165 8.21 -14.56 -5.28
N GLY A 166 8.97 -15.21 -6.15
CA GLY A 166 10.18 -15.97 -5.81
C GLY A 166 9.94 -17.34 -5.18
N VAL A 167 8.70 -17.86 -5.21
CA VAL A 167 8.35 -19.17 -4.62
C VAL A 167 7.39 -19.92 -5.55
N PRO A 168 7.78 -21.09 -6.08
CA PRO A 168 6.89 -21.92 -6.89
C PRO A 168 5.62 -22.35 -6.14
N GLY A 169 4.49 -22.32 -6.85
CA GLY A 169 3.16 -22.65 -6.32
C GLY A 169 2.51 -21.52 -5.52
N SER A 170 3.12 -20.34 -5.42
CA SER A 170 2.53 -19.18 -4.74
C SER A 170 1.26 -18.67 -5.42
N PHE A 171 1.20 -18.75 -6.76
CA PHE A 171 0.02 -18.39 -7.55
C PHE A 171 -1.18 -19.26 -7.20
N ASP A 172 -1.02 -20.57 -7.22
CA ASP A 172 -2.10 -21.52 -6.92
C ASP A 172 -2.62 -21.32 -5.50
N ARG A 173 -1.72 -20.99 -4.56
CA ARG A 173 -2.10 -20.67 -3.18
C ARG A 173 -2.88 -19.36 -3.08
N ALA A 174 -2.42 -18.29 -3.75
CA ALA A 174 -3.14 -17.01 -3.75
C ALA A 174 -4.51 -17.12 -4.44
N VAL A 175 -4.60 -17.84 -5.56
CA VAL A 175 -5.89 -18.14 -6.23
C VAL A 175 -6.81 -18.96 -5.32
N LYS A 176 -6.28 -19.96 -4.62
CA LYS A 176 -7.04 -20.73 -3.64
C LYS A 176 -7.53 -19.87 -2.48
N ALA A 177 -6.71 -18.96 -1.98
CA ALA A 177 -7.09 -17.98 -0.96
C ALA A 177 -8.26 -17.12 -1.41
N ALA A 178 -8.18 -16.55 -2.62
CA ALA A 178 -9.26 -15.78 -3.22
C ALA A 178 -10.57 -16.59 -3.26
N ARG A 179 -10.53 -17.85 -3.75
CA ARG A 179 -11.72 -18.71 -3.78
C ARG A 179 -12.28 -19.00 -2.39
N HIS A 180 -11.43 -19.13 -1.37
CA HIS A 180 -11.90 -19.25 0.02
C HIS A 180 -12.61 -17.99 0.48
N PHE A 181 -12.05 -16.80 0.21
CA PHE A 181 -12.68 -15.52 0.53
C PHE A 181 -14.05 -15.35 -0.15
N SER A 182 -14.14 -15.61 -1.45
CA SER A 182 -15.41 -15.52 -2.19
C SER A 182 -16.45 -16.51 -1.68
N ARG A 183 -16.04 -17.69 -1.19
CA ARG A 183 -16.96 -18.71 -0.65
C ARG A 183 -17.55 -18.30 0.69
N VAL A 184 -16.75 -17.69 1.57
CA VAL A 184 -17.20 -17.24 2.89
C VAL A 184 -17.83 -15.84 2.86
N GLY A 185 -17.75 -15.14 1.73
CA GLY A 185 -18.41 -13.85 1.52
C GLY A 185 -17.66 -12.65 2.08
N ILE A 186 -16.35 -12.78 2.36
CA ILE A 186 -15.54 -11.63 2.80
C ILE A 186 -15.11 -10.79 1.60
N PRO A 187 -15.29 -9.45 1.63
CA PRO A 187 -14.87 -8.58 0.55
C PRO A 187 -13.35 -8.59 0.42
N PHE A 188 -12.87 -8.70 -0.82
CA PHE A 188 -11.45 -8.62 -1.10
C PHE A 188 -11.13 -7.91 -2.40
N HIS A 189 -9.97 -7.25 -2.37
CA HIS A 189 -9.34 -6.58 -3.49
C HIS A 189 -8.10 -7.35 -3.91
N ILE A 190 -7.79 -7.33 -5.20
CA ILE A 190 -6.52 -7.81 -5.70
C ILE A 190 -5.59 -6.63 -5.91
N SER A 191 -4.36 -6.71 -5.41
CA SER A 191 -3.28 -5.77 -5.73
C SER A 191 -2.19 -6.50 -6.51
N SER A 192 -1.75 -5.87 -7.59
CA SER A 192 -0.75 -6.39 -8.51
C SER A 192 0.28 -5.32 -8.85
N CYS A 193 1.55 -5.66 -8.74
CA CYS A 193 2.62 -4.88 -9.35
C CYS A 193 2.78 -5.25 -10.84
N VAL A 194 2.64 -4.27 -11.73
CA VAL A 194 2.84 -4.47 -13.17
C VAL A 194 4.33 -4.42 -13.48
N THR A 195 4.80 -5.43 -14.22
CA THR A 195 6.20 -5.58 -14.65
C THR A 195 6.27 -5.66 -16.17
N PRO A 196 7.46 -5.51 -16.80
CA PRO A 196 7.60 -5.73 -18.23
C PRO A 196 7.03 -7.06 -18.72
N ALA A 197 7.14 -8.12 -17.91
CA ALA A 197 6.65 -9.46 -18.25
C ALA A 197 5.11 -9.59 -18.17
N SER A 198 4.44 -8.84 -17.28
CA SER A 198 2.99 -8.90 -17.11
C SER A 198 2.22 -7.84 -17.91
N LEU A 199 2.92 -6.85 -18.48
CA LEU A 199 2.35 -5.66 -19.13
C LEU A 199 1.33 -5.99 -20.23
N GLU A 200 1.64 -6.93 -21.11
CA GLU A 200 0.75 -7.32 -22.22
C GLU A 200 -0.39 -8.25 -21.78
N LYS A 201 -0.36 -8.74 -20.54
CA LYS A 201 -1.29 -9.72 -19.99
C LYS A 201 -2.20 -9.13 -18.90
N MET A 202 -2.25 -7.81 -18.76
CA MET A 202 -3.10 -7.11 -17.79
C MET A 202 -4.58 -7.46 -17.96
N ASP A 203 -5.06 -7.59 -19.19
CA ASP A 203 -6.43 -8.03 -19.50
C ASP A 203 -6.75 -9.40 -18.86
N LYS A 204 -5.80 -10.33 -18.90
CA LYS A 204 -5.94 -11.67 -18.29
C LYS A 204 -5.99 -11.61 -16.79
N LEU A 205 -5.31 -10.64 -16.17
CA LEU A 205 -5.39 -10.42 -14.73
C LEU A 205 -6.75 -9.84 -14.32
N VAL A 206 -7.34 -8.97 -15.14
CA VAL A 206 -8.70 -8.47 -14.92
C VAL A 206 -9.74 -9.58 -15.07
N GLU A 207 -9.59 -10.43 -16.09
CA GLU A 207 -10.42 -11.64 -16.27
C GLU A 207 -10.34 -12.55 -15.03
N LEU A 208 -9.12 -12.85 -14.56
CA LEU A 208 -8.89 -13.65 -13.36
C LEU A 208 -9.52 -13.01 -12.11
N ALA A 209 -9.29 -11.71 -11.89
CA ALA A 209 -9.85 -11.00 -10.74
C ALA A 209 -11.39 -11.03 -10.75
N THR A 210 -12.00 -10.91 -11.94
CA THR A 210 -13.45 -11.02 -12.13
C THR A 210 -13.95 -12.43 -11.84
N GLU A 211 -13.27 -13.47 -12.32
CA GLU A 211 -13.62 -14.87 -12.04
C GLU A 211 -13.57 -15.17 -10.53
N LEU A 212 -12.56 -14.62 -9.85
CA LEU A 212 -12.39 -14.76 -8.41
C LEU A 212 -13.39 -13.92 -7.62
N LYS A 213 -14.19 -13.06 -8.26
CA LYS A 213 -15.15 -12.15 -7.61
C LYS A 213 -14.48 -11.13 -6.67
N ALA A 214 -13.28 -10.66 -7.03
CA ALA A 214 -12.71 -9.50 -6.36
C ALA A 214 -13.61 -8.28 -6.57
N GLU A 215 -13.75 -7.40 -5.58
CA GLU A 215 -14.55 -6.18 -5.72
C GLU A 215 -13.81 -5.12 -6.56
N PHE A 216 -12.49 -5.21 -6.60
CA PHE A 216 -11.61 -4.21 -7.17
C PHE A 216 -10.21 -4.78 -7.49
N LEU A 217 -9.55 -4.26 -8.54
CA LEU A 217 -8.17 -4.60 -8.94
C LEU A 217 -7.25 -3.37 -8.99
N ALA A 218 -6.22 -3.36 -8.15
CA ALA A 218 -5.14 -2.38 -8.16
C ALA A 218 -4.00 -2.83 -9.08
N LEU A 219 -3.67 -2.01 -10.07
CA LEU A 219 -2.53 -2.20 -10.97
C LEU A 219 -1.50 -1.10 -10.66
N ASP A 220 -0.51 -1.45 -9.84
CA ASP A 220 0.47 -0.52 -9.30
C ASP A 220 1.82 -0.66 -10.01
N LEU A 221 2.60 0.43 -10.04
CA LEU A 221 3.99 0.38 -10.46
C LEU A 221 4.83 -0.34 -9.40
N VAL A 222 5.85 -1.08 -9.84
CA VAL A 222 6.89 -1.54 -8.91
C VAL A 222 7.62 -0.32 -8.35
N LEU A 223 7.61 -0.18 -7.03
CA LEU A 223 8.40 0.84 -6.35
C LEU A 223 9.89 0.56 -6.56
N SER A 224 10.63 1.57 -7.03
CA SER A 224 12.09 1.50 -7.11
C SER A 224 12.68 1.62 -5.70
N SER A 225 12.59 0.54 -4.93
CA SER A 225 12.90 0.45 -3.50
C SER A 225 13.17 -1.00 -3.10
N GLY A 226 13.95 -1.20 -2.03
CA GLY A 226 14.24 -2.53 -1.50
C GLY A 226 14.82 -3.45 -2.57
N ARG A 227 14.36 -4.70 -2.64
CA ARG A 227 14.89 -5.67 -3.62
C ARG A 227 14.68 -5.27 -5.08
N ALA A 228 13.76 -4.36 -5.39
CA ALA A 228 13.55 -3.91 -6.76
C ALA A 228 14.75 -3.12 -7.31
N THR A 229 15.62 -2.58 -6.44
CA THR A 229 16.84 -1.90 -6.89
C THR A 229 17.88 -2.84 -7.44
N ASP A 230 17.94 -4.05 -6.89
CA ASP A 230 18.83 -5.11 -7.34
C ASP A 230 18.22 -5.91 -8.51
N ASN A 231 16.96 -5.60 -8.83
CA ASN A 231 16.19 -6.21 -9.90
C ASN A 231 15.62 -5.15 -10.86
N PRO A 232 16.44 -4.32 -11.52
CA PRO A 232 15.93 -3.26 -12.39
C PRO A 232 15.10 -3.78 -13.57
N GLN A 233 15.24 -5.05 -13.95
CA GLN A 233 14.49 -5.69 -15.04
C GLN A 233 12.98 -5.81 -14.78
N ILE A 234 12.52 -5.67 -13.53
CA ILE A 234 11.09 -5.69 -13.20
C ILE A 234 10.45 -4.30 -13.19
N LEU A 235 11.25 -3.24 -13.34
CA LEU A 235 10.76 -1.86 -13.39
C LEU A 235 10.31 -1.51 -14.81
N LEU A 236 9.14 -0.87 -14.94
CA LEU A 236 8.71 -0.32 -16.23
C LEU A 236 9.56 0.90 -16.58
N ASN A 237 10.00 0.98 -17.83
CA ASN A 237 10.55 2.21 -18.40
C ASN A 237 9.42 3.20 -18.76
N PRO A 238 9.73 4.48 -19.07
CA PRO A 238 8.71 5.48 -19.39
C PRO A 238 7.76 5.07 -20.53
N GLU A 239 8.27 4.41 -21.57
CA GLU A 239 7.47 3.93 -22.71
C GLU A 239 6.48 2.84 -22.27
N GLN A 240 6.93 1.91 -21.44
CA GLN A 240 6.11 0.84 -20.88
C GLN A 240 5.07 1.34 -19.89
N VAL A 241 5.37 2.38 -19.10
CA VAL A 241 4.35 3.04 -18.27
C VAL A 241 3.24 3.63 -19.14
N ASN A 242 3.57 4.18 -20.31
CA ASN A 242 2.54 4.67 -21.25
C ASN A 242 1.68 3.53 -21.79
N VAL A 243 2.29 2.38 -22.11
CA VAL A 243 1.54 1.18 -22.50
C VAL A 243 0.62 0.73 -21.36
N MET A 244 1.10 0.70 -20.11
CA MET A 244 0.30 0.34 -18.94
C MET A 244 -0.92 1.27 -18.79
N LEU A 245 -0.71 2.58 -18.89
CA LEU A 245 -1.77 3.58 -18.79
C LEU A 245 -2.80 3.45 -19.92
N LYS A 246 -2.35 3.20 -21.16
CA LYS A 246 -3.23 2.91 -22.28
C LYS A 246 -4.05 1.63 -22.03
N ASN A 247 -3.41 0.55 -21.58
CA ASN A 247 -4.08 -0.70 -21.26
C ASN A 247 -5.12 -0.50 -20.16
N ILE A 248 -4.82 0.28 -19.12
CA ILE A 248 -5.79 0.63 -18.05
C ILE A 248 -7.00 1.37 -18.61
N TYR A 249 -6.79 2.34 -19.51
CA TYR A 249 -7.88 3.06 -20.16
C TYR A 249 -8.81 2.10 -20.90
N GLU A 250 -8.24 1.21 -21.72
CA GLU A 250 -8.99 0.22 -22.50
C GLU A 250 -9.72 -0.79 -21.58
N ILE A 251 -9.03 -1.28 -20.54
CA ILE A 251 -9.59 -2.17 -19.51
C ILE A 251 -10.82 -1.55 -18.85
N ARG A 252 -10.74 -0.27 -18.44
CA ARG A 252 -11.87 0.43 -17.80
C ARG A 252 -13.09 0.62 -18.71
N GLN A 253 -12.91 0.57 -20.03
CA GLN A 253 -14.03 0.57 -20.98
C GLN A 253 -14.58 -0.84 -21.22
N LYS A 254 -13.71 -1.85 -21.21
CA LYS A 254 -14.04 -3.23 -21.56
C LYS A 254 -14.66 -4.02 -20.41
N TYR A 255 -14.20 -3.80 -19.18
CA TYR A 255 -14.58 -4.57 -18.00
C TYR A 255 -15.36 -3.71 -17.00
N LYS A 256 -16.28 -4.36 -16.28
CA LYS A 256 -17.04 -3.71 -15.20
C LYS A 256 -16.30 -3.66 -13.87
N LEU A 257 -15.32 -4.54 -13.68
CA LEU A 257 -14.52 -4.58 -12.46
C LEU A 257 -13.81 -3.23 -12.29
N PRO A 258 -13.99 -2.53 -11.16
CA PRO A 258 -13.27 -1.31 -10.89
C PRO A 258 -11.75 -1.55 -10.88
N VAL A 259 -11.00 -0.72 -11.60
CA VAL A 259 -9.52 -0.80 -11.71
C VAL A 259 -8.90 0.55 -11.33
N MET A 260 -7.92 0.55 -10.43
CA MET A 260 -7.16 1.73 -10.02
C MET A 260 -5.70 1.51 -10.37
N TYR A 261 -5.01 2.63 -10.49
CA TYR A 261 -3.59 2.71 -10.70
C TYR A 261 -3.10 3.96 -9.97
N SER A 262 -1.78 4.04 -9.77
CA SER A 262 -1.11 5.20 -9.23
C SER A 262 0.04 5.61 -10.15
N THR A 263 0.27 6.91 -10.29
CA THR A 263 1.42 7.47 -11.01
C THR A 263 2.41 8.08 -10.01
N GLY A 264 3.63 8.42 -10.45
CA GLY A 264 4.55 9.17 -9.59
C GLY A 264 3.97 10.52 -9.12
N TYR A 265 3.07 11.13 -9.89
CA TYR A 265 2.41 12.39 -9.56
C TYR A 265 1.49 12.22 -8.36
N SER A 266 0.61 11.21 -8.36
CA SER A 266 -0.25 10.93 -7.21
C SER A 266 0.57 10.67 -5.96
N MET A 267 1.72 10.01 -6.10
CA MET A 267 2.60 9.71 -4.97
C MET A 267 3.33 10.94 -4.42
N ALA A 268 3.88 11.81 -5.29
CA ALA A 268 4.62 12.98 -4.86
C ALA A 268 3.71 14.12 -4.38
N GLN A 269 2.63 14.39 -5.12
CA GLN A 269 1.83 15.60 -4.94
C GLN A 269 0.78 15.47 -3.85
N TYR A 270 0.27 14.26 -3.58
CA TYR A 270 -0.64 14.05 -2.45
C TYR A 270 -0.02 14.48 -1.12
N HIS A 271 1.29 14.26 -0.96
CA HIS A 271 2.03 14.60 0.26
C HIS A 271 2.60 16.03 0.23
N LEU A 272 3.02 16.54 -0.93
CA LEU A 272 3.46 17.94 -1.09
C LEU A 272 2.32 18.96 -1.00
N ALA A 273 1.07 18.54 -1.24
CA ALA A 273 -0.10 19.42 -1.28
C ALA A 273 -0.41 20.15 0.05
N GLY A 274 0.28 19.82 1.14
CA GLY A 274 0.24 20.61 2.37
C GLY A 274 -1.04 20.44 3.19
N PHE A 275 -1.77 19.33 3.01
CA PHE A 275 -2.81 18.96 3.96
C PHE A 275 -2.21 18.43 5.25
N PRO A 276 -2.92 18.57 6.38
CA PRO A 276 -2.48 17.91 7.60
C PRO A 276 -2.15 16.47 7.29
N ASN A 277 -0.99 16.01 7.78
CA ASN A 277 -0.64 14.62 7.63
C ASN A 277 -1.81 13.78 8.17
N ARG A 278 -2.08 12.65 7.52
CA ARG A 278 -3.14 11.73 7.92
C ARG A 278 -2.64 10.32 8.17
N VAL A 279 -1.39 10.02 7.80
CA VAL A 279 -0.91 8.65 7.73
C VAL A 279 0.45 8.50 8.38
N VAL A 280 0.61 7.39 9.08
CA VAL A 280 1.91 6.85 9.50
C VAL A 280 1.94 5.33 9.37
N VAL A 281 3.15 4.80 9.31
CA VAL A 281 3.42 3.37 9.34
C VAL A 281 4.24 3.08 10.59
N VAL A 282 3.83 2.11 11.40
CA VAL A 282 4.64 1.57 12.51
C VAL A 282 5.25 0.27 12.03
N LYS A 283 6.58 0.20 12.03
CA LYS A 283 7.36 -0.96 11.62
C LYS A 283 7.42 -2.03 12.71
N ALA A 284 7.87 -3.22 12.34
CA ALA A 284 8.12 -4.30 13.28
C ALA A 284 9.16 -3.93 14.35
N SER A 285 10.10 -3.03 14.07
CA SER A 285 11.05 -2.50 15.07
C SER A 285 10.41 -1.55 16.10
N GLY A 286 9.20 -1.06 15.84
CA GLY A 286 8.56 0.06 16.55
C GLY A 286 8.85 1.44 15.94
N ASP A 287 9.69 1.52 14.91
CA ASP A 287 9.94 2.80 14.24
C ASP A 287 8.68 3.30 13.53
N VAL A 288 8.39 4.58 13.69
CA VAL A 288 7.26 5.27 13.05
C VAL A 288 7.78 5.99 11.82
N ARG A 289 7.21 5.67 10.65
CA ARG A 289 7.54 6.24 9.34
C ARG A 289 6.36 7.00 8.76
N LEU A 290 6.67 7.93 7.84
CA LEU A 290 5.66 8.71 7.12
C LEU A 290 4.86 7.91 6.11
N SER A 291 5.53 7.01 5.39
CA SER A 291 4.88 6.08 4.46
C SER A 291 5.78 4.87 4.21
N CYS A 292 5.22 3.84 3.59
CA CYS A 292 5.98 2.68 3.14
C CYS A 292 7.03 3.03 2.06
N MET A 293 6.92 4.21 1.43
CA MET A 293 7.76 4.64 0.33
C MET A 293 8.85 5.62 0.75
N ALA A 294 8.57 6.50 1.72
CA ALA A 294 9.50 7.53 2.13
C ALA A 294 10.39 7.02 3.28
N PRO A 295 11.73 6.99 3.16
CA PRO A 295 12.64 6.35 4.11
C PRO A 295 12.90 7.18 5.39
N PHE A 296 11.87 7.88 5.88
CA PHE A 296 11.98 8.79 7.02
C PHE A 296 11.29 8.25 8.25
N ILE A 297 12.06 8.13 9.34
CA ILE A 297 11.61 7.75 10.67
C ILE A 297 11.40 9.02 11.51
N ILE A 298 10.24 9.16 12.11
CA ILE A 298 9.86 10.31 12.95
C ILE A 298 9.86 9.98 14.45
N GLY A 299 10.01 8.71 14.85
CA GLY A 299 10.05 8.31 16.26
C GLY A 299 10.00 6.79 16.41
N ASN A 300 9.92 6.30 17.64
CA ASN A 300 9.77 4.88 17.94
C ASN A 300 8.77 4.65 19.09
N VAL A 301 7.75 3.81 18.86
CA VAL A 301 6.65 3.56 19.83
C VAL A 301 7.07 2.77 21.09
N ARG A 302 8.33 2.31 21.14
CA ARG A 302 8.92 1.71 22.34
C ARG A 302 9.52 2.75 23.26
N GLU A 303 9.82 3.95 22.74
CA GLU A 303 10.45 5.06 23.46
C GLU A 303 9.43 6.13 23.85
N GLU A 304 8.48 6.44 22.96
CA GLU A 304 7.45 7.48 23.14
C GLU A 304 6.08 6.94 22.74
N THR A 305 5.00 7.55 23.22
CA THR A 305 3.65 7.24 22.74
C THR A 305 3.47 7.66 21.28
N LEU A 306 2.59 7.00 20.55
CA LEU A 306 2.30 7.36 19.16
C LEU A 306 1.74 8.79 19.06
N GLU A 307 0.92 9.20 20.03
CA GLU A 307 0.41 10.57 20.13
C GLU A 307 1.55 11.59 20.26
N GLU A 308 2.53 11.35 21.15
CA GLU A 308 3.67 12.25 21.32
C GLU A 308 4.49 12.37 20.03
N ILE A 309 4.80 11.24 19.38
CA ILE A 309 5.52 11.23 18.10
C ILE A 309 4.75 12.00 17.04
N TRP A 310 3.43 11.79 16.99
CA TRP A 310 2.54 12.44 16.03
C TRP A 310 2.49 13.95 16.22
N LEU A 311 2.24 14.42 17.44
CA LEU A 311 2.13 15.84 17.75
C LEU A 311 3.46 16.57 17.60
N LYS A 312 4.59 15.94 17.96
CA LYS A 312 5.93 16.55 17.84
C LYS A 312 6.39 16.66 16.39
N LYS A 313 6.14 15.62 15.59
CA LYS A 313 6.75 15.46 14.26
C LYS A 313 5.76 15.03 13.19
N GLY A 314 4.88 14.07 13.48
CA GLY A 314 3.96 13.49 12.50
C GLY A 314 3.10 14.52 11.75
N VAL A 315 2.58 15.54 12.44
CA VAL A 315 1.74 16.59 11.84
C VAL A 315 2.45 17.35 10.72
N THR A 316 3.73 17.67 10.90
CA THR A 316 4.50 18.57 10.01
C THR A 316 5.58 17.87 9.21
N ALA A 317 5.82 16.57 9.42
CA ALA A 317 6.98 15.89 8.86
C ALA A 317 7.05 15.90 7.31
N TRP A 318 5.92 15.99 6.61
CA TRP A 318 5.91 16.16 5.15
C TRP A 318 6.47 17.51 4.67
N GLN A 319 6.58 18.49 5.57
CA GLN A 319 7.17 19.82 5.33
C GLN A 319 8.66 19.86 5.72
N HIS A 320 9.21 18.78 6.30
CA HIS A 320 10.62 18.73 6.66
C HIS A 320 11.49 18.86 5.39
N PRO A 321 12.58 19.67 5.39
CA PRO A 321 13.37 19.95 4.19
C PRO A 321 13.85 18.70 3.44
N ASP A 322 14.27 17.67 4.15
CA ASP A 322 14.72 16.40 3.53
C ASP A 322 13.56 15.62 2.87
N VAL A 323 12.36 15.70 3.45
CA VAL A 323 11.16 15.05 2.91
C VAL A 323 10.69 15.79 1.66
N VAL A 324 10.69 17.12 1.69
CA VAL A 324 10.39 17.95 0.52
C VAL A 324 11.39 17.67 -0.60
N ARG A 325 12.69 17.68 -0.28
CA ARG A 325 13.74 17.36 -1.25
C ARG A 325 13.58 15.95 -1.83
N TYR A 326 13.21 14.97 -1.00
CA TYR A 326 12.88 13.63 -1.49
C TYR A 326 11.75 13.69 -2.51
N LEU A 327 10.62 14.33 -2.20
CA LEU A 327 9.47 14.40 -3.09
C LEU A 327 9.76 15.16 -4.40
N GLU A 328 10.55 16.24 -4.36
CA GLU A 328 10.99 16.98 -5.54
C GLU A 328 11.88 16.16 -6.49
N ASN A 329 12.54 15.12 -5.98
CA ASN A 329 13.38 14.21 -6.75
C ASN A 329 12.67 12.91 -7.17
N THR A 330 11.37 12.80 -6.92
CA THR A 330 10.52 11.69 -7.41
C THR A 330 9.99 12.00 -8.80
N ASP A 331 10.28 11.13 -9.77
CA ASP A 331 9.75 11.24 -11.13
C ASP A 331 8.21 11.12 -11.14
N LEU A 332 7.53 12.09 -11.72
CA LEU A 332 6.07 12.21 -11.66
C LEU A 332 5.32 11.15 -12.48
N VAL A 333 6.01 10.28 -13.22
CA VAL A 333 5.38 9.24 -14.03
C VAL A 333 5.72 7.87 -13.50
N THR A 334 7.01 7.55 -13.45
CA THR A 334 7.55 6.26 -13.01
C THR A 334 7.62 6.12 -11.50
N ALA A 335 7.47 7.24 -10.77
CA ALA A 335 7.64 7.31 -9.33
C ALA A 335 9.03 6.93 -8.80
N LYS A 336 10.02 6.83 -9.69
CA LYS A 336 11.41 6.58 -9.33
C LYS A 336 11.98 7.80 -8.63
N ASN A 337 12.60 7.61 -7.47
CA ASN A 337 13.34 8.66 -6.79
C ASN A 337 14.82 8.59 -7.17
N ASN A 338 15.40 9.69 -7.62
CA ASN A 338 16.81 9.76 -8.03
C ASN A 338 17.75 10.25 -6.92
N TYR A 339 17.21 10.62 -5.75
CA TYR A 339 17.97 11.17 -4.63
C TYR A 339 18.14 10.16 -3.49
N LEU A 340 17.04 9.64 -2.96
CA LEU A 340 17.06 8.61 -1.91
C LEU A 340 16.20 7.43 -2.35
N ILE A 341 16.77 6.24 -2.31
CA ILE A 341 16.02 5.02 -2.61
C ILE A 341 15.67 4.32 -1.31
N ASN A 342 14.38 4.11 -1.09
CA ASN A 342 13.87 3.49 0.12
C ASN A 342 14.42 2.07 0.31
N TYR A 343 14.89 1.79 1.53
CA TYR A 343 15.53 0.54 1.95
C TYR A 343 16.82 0.14 1.21
N ASN A 344 17.22 0.81 0.13
CA ASN A 344 18.56 0.68 -0.44
C ASN A 344 19.52 1.79 0.05
N GLY A 345 18.97 2.83 0.69
CA GLY A 345 19.70 3.74 1.59
C GLY A 345 19.51 3.36 3.06
N LYS A 346 20.28 4.00 3.96
CA LYS A 346 19.96 4.01 5.39
C LYS A 346 18.60 4.71 5.58
N GLU A 347 17.81 4.27 6.55
CA GLU A 347 16.65 5.04 6.99
C GLU A 347 17.13 6.32 7.70
N PHE A 348 16.41 7.42 7.48
CA PHE A 348 16.79 8.73 7.98
C PHE A 348 15.88 9.11 9.14
N LYS A 349 16.46 9.34 10.31
CA LYS A 349 15.74 9.91 11.46
C LYS A 349 15.62 11.42 11.24
N ILE A 350 14.39 11.94 11.27
CA ILE A 350 14.07 13.37 11.17
C ILE A 350 13.28 13.83 12.38
#